data_AF-A0ABD5MN13-F1
#
_entry.id   AF-A0ABD5MN13-F1
#
_cell.length_a   1.000
_cell.length_b   1.000
_cell.length_c   1.000
_cell.angle_alpha   90.00
_cell.angle_beta   90.00
_cell.angle_gamma   90.00
#
_symmetry.space_group_name_H-M   'P 1'
#
loop_
_entity.id
_entity.type
_entity.pdbx_description
1 polymer ?
#
loop_
_entity_poly.entity_id
_entity_poly.type
_entity_poly.pdbx_seq_one_letter_code
_entity_poly.pdbx_strand_id
1 'polypeptide(L)'
;MPALHRWFSASETWERPLAISIAVSVLYSLGVFAYSLLPTSNVSISGTLWDALALSMAFGLVTIGIPVLLWLRYEIRSPGALLIGILVFWHILVYIPPIGSGQGDSPGFLFVFVWAPFYLVAYGILAAIEYWLRGRKFSQTNTID
;
A
#
# COMPACT_ATOMS: atom_id res chain seq x y z
N MET A 1 26.33 3.08 -22.47
CA MET A 1 25.10 2.51 -21.87
C MET A 1 25.30 2.22 -20.37
N PRO A 2 25.30 3.24 -19.48
CA PRO A 2 25.54 3.06 -18.04
C PRO A 2 24.28 2.62 -17.26
N ALA A 3 23.09 2.91 -17.80
CA ALA A 3 21.81 2.63 -17.16
C ALA A 3 21.53 1.12 -17.00
N LEU A 4 22.00 0.29 -17.95
CA LEU A 4 21.89 -1.17 -17.88
C LEU A 4 22.80 -1.77 -16.81
N HIS A 5 24.00 -1.22 -16.61
CA HIS A 5 24.94 -1.72 -15.60
C HIS A 5 24.49 -1.44 -14.16
N ARG A 6 23.83 -0.29 -13.92
CA ARG A 6 23.17 0.00 -12.63
C ARG A 6 21.99 -0.95 -12.35
N TRP A 7 21.34 -1.47 -13.40
CA TRP A 7 20.23 -2.41 -13.29
C TRP A 7 20.69 -3.82 -12.88
N PHE A 8 21.84 -4.26 -13.40
CA PHE A 8 22.46 -5.54 -13.02
C PHE A 8 23.12 -5.51 -11.65
N SER A 9 23.75 -4.41 -11.23
CA SER A 9 24.26 -4.27 -9.86
C SER A 9 23.14 -4.09 -8.82
N ALA A 10 21.96 -3.63 -9.23
CA ALA A 10 20.77 -3.67 -8.41
C ALA A 10 20.17 -5.10 -8.27
N SER A 11 20.67 -6.12 -8.99
CA SER A 11 20.16 -7.49 -8.90
C SER A 11 20.59 -8.23 -7.63
N GLU A 12 21.64 -7.77 -6.94
CA GLU A 12 22.25 -8.52 -5.83
C GLU A 12 21.49 -8.43 -4.49
N THR A 13 20.49 -7.57 -4.34
CA THR A 13 19.76 -7.42 -3.05
C THR A 13 18.27 -7.16 -3.22
N TRP A 14 17.57 -7.99 -4.01
CA TRP A 14 16.10 -7.99 -4.06
C TRP A 14 15.45 -8.58 -2.81
N GLU A 15 16.15 -9.49 -2.12
CA GLU A 15 15.63 -10.22 -0.98
C GLU A 15 15.26 -9.30 0.18
N ARG A 16 16.11 -8.31 0.48
CA ARG A 16 15.89 -7.38 1.60
C ARG A 16 14.64 -6.50 1.43
N PRO A 17 14.44 -5.73 0.33
CA PRO A 17 13.24 -4.90 0.17
C PRO A 17 11.97 -5.75 0.05
N LEU A 18 12.06 -6.94 -0.55
CA LEU A 18 10.94 -7.89 -0.61
C LEU A 18 10.58 -8.46 0.76
N ALA A 19 11.58 -8.88 1.55
CA ALA A 19 11.35 -9.39 2.90
C ALA A 19 10.75 -8.31 3.81
N ILE A 20 11.22 -7.07 3.71
CA ILE A 20 10.65 -5.95 4.48
C ILE A 20 9.21 -5.67 4.05
N SER A 21 8.91 -5.64 2.75
CA SER A 21 7.54 -5.39 2.28
C SER A 21 6.57 -6.47 2.74
N ILE A 22 6.98 -7.75 2.68
CA ILE A 22 6.20 -8.89 3.20
C ILE A 22 6.03 -8.75 4.71
N ALA A 23 7.10 -8.51 5.46
CA ALA A 23 7.06 -8.42 6.92
C ALA A 23 6.12 -7.30 7.40
N VAL A 24 6.21 -6.11 6.79
CA VAL A 24 5.33 -4.97 7.14
C VAL A 24 3.88 -5.28 6.77
N SER A 25 3.63 -5.94 5.64
CA SER A 25 2.28 -6.35 5.23
C SER A 25 1.67 -7.33 6.24
N VAL A 26 2.43 -8.36 6.65
CA VAL A 26 2.00 -9.35 7.64
C VAL A 26 1.72 -8.70 8.99
N LEU A 27 2.61 -7.82 9.46
CA LEU A 27 2.42 -7.10 10.73
C LEU A 27 1.15 -6.24 10.71
N TYR A 28 0.90 -5.54 9.61
CA TYR A 28 -0.34 -4.78 9.45
C TYR A 28 -1.57 -5.67 9.46
N SER A 29 -1.58 -6.75 8.68
CA SER A 29 -2.73 -7.68 8.61
C SER A 29 -3.01 -8.32 9.97
N LEU A 30 -1.98 -8.69 10.72
CA LEU A 30 -2.12 -9.19 12.10
C LEU A 30 -2.68 -8.13 13.04
N GLY A 31 -2.21 -6.89 12.95
CA GLY A 31 -2.70 -5.79 13.77
C GLY A 31 -4.18 -5.48 13.50
N VAL A 32 -4.57 -5.44 12.23
CA VAL A 32 -5.98 -5.28 11.80
C VAL A 32 -6.84 -6.44 12.28
N PHE A 33 -6.35 -7.68 12.15
CA PHE A 33 -7.06 -8.86 12.62
C PHE A 33 -7.24 -8.84 14.14
N ALA A 34 -6.20 -8.55 14.91
CA ALA A 34 -6.29 -8.38 16.36
C ALA A 34 -7.25 -7.24 16.75
N TYR A 35 -7.25 -6.13 16.00
CA TYR A 35 -8.19 -5.03 16.20
C TYR A 35 -9.64 -5.46 15.96
N SER A 36 -9.90 -6.32 14.97
CA SER A 36 -11.26 -6.83 14.71
C SER A 36 -11.80 -7.78 15.79
N LEU A 37 -10.91 -8.44 16.54
CA LEU A 37 -11.30 -9.35 17.63
C LEU A 37 -11.65 -8.63 18.93
N LEU A 38 -11.36 -7.33 19.04
CA LEU A 38 -11.68 -6.54 20.23
C LEU A 38 -13.20 -6.31 20.33
N PRO A 39 -13.83 -6.51 21.51
CA PRO A 39 -15.27 -6.32 21.70
C PRO A 39 -15.76 -4.89 21.43
N THR A 40 -14.85 -3.92 21.54
CA THR A 40 -15.08 -2.49 21.31
C THR A 40 -14.81 -2.07 19.86
N SER A 41 -14.45 -3.04 19.00
CA SER A 41 -14.12 -2.78 17.62
C SER A 41 -15.36 -2.56 16.77
N ASN A 42 -15.36 -1.48 16.01
CA ASN A 42 -16.36 -1.25 14.95
C ASN A 42 -16.01 -2.04 13.67
N VAL A 43 -15.00 -2.91 13.71
CA VAL A 43 -14.54 -3.74 12.59
C VAL A 43 -15.07 -5.16 12.77
N SER A 44 -16.22 -5.43 12.16
CA SER A 44 -16.78 -6.77 12.05
C SER A 44 -16.26 -7.46 10.79
N ILE A 45 -15.61 -8.61 10.98
CA ILE A 45 -15.22 -9.51 9.92
C ILE A 45 -16.35 -10.52 9.73
N SER A 46 -17.02 -10.48 8.58
CA SER A 46 -18.01 -11.47 8.18
C SER A 46 -17.36 -12.58 7.33
N GLY A 47 -17.74 -13.84 7.58
CA GLY A 47 -17.20 -15.02 6.88
C GLY A 47 -16.45 -16.00 7.78
N THR A 48 -15.80 -16.99 7.19
CA THR A 48 -14.96 -17.92 7.97
C THR A 48 -13.67 -17.21 8.41
N LEU A 49 -13.15 -17.58 9.58
CA LEU A 49 -11.91 -17.01 10.14
C LEU A 49 -10.74 -17.09 9.15
N TRP A 50 -10.67 -18.21 8.41
CA TRP A 50 -9.61 -18.46 7.43
C TRP A 50 -9.73 -17.59 6.19
N ASP A 51 -10.93 -17.40 5.67
CA ASP A 51 -11.17 -16.52 4.51
C ASP A 51 -10.82 -15.07 4.86
N ALA A 52 -11.22 -14.64 6.05
CA ALA A 52 -10.93 -13.30 6.55
C ALA A 52 -9.43 -13.04 6.72
N LEU A 53 -8.69 -14.02 7.24
CA LEU A 53 -7.25 -13.93 7.40
C LEU A 53 -6.54 -13.92 6.04
N ALA A 54 -6.98 -14.76 5.10
CA ALA A 54 -6.43 -14.80 3.75
C ALA A 54 -6.67 -13.48 3.00
N LEU A 55 -7.88 -12.94 3.08
CA LEU A 55 -8.24 -11.64 2.52
C LEU A 55 -7.39 -10.53 3.15
N SER A 56 -7.31 -10.46 4.47
CA SER A 56 -6.54 -9.41 5.16
C SER A 56 -5.06 -9.44 4.80
N MET A 57 -4.47 -10.62 4.58
CA MET A 57 -3.08 -10.77 4.11
C MET A 57 -2.91 -10.29 2.67
N ALA A 58 -3.78 -10.71 1.76
CA ALA A 58 -3.74 -10.28 0.36
C ALA A 58 -3.87 -8.76 0.23
N PHE A 59 -4.77 -8.16 1.01
CA PHE A 59 -4.96 -6.71 1.02
C PHE A 59 -3.82 -5.97 1.72
N GLY A 60 -3.26 -6.48 2.80
CA GLY A 60 -2.06 -5.91 3.43
C GLY A 60 -0.91 -5.83 2.43
N LEU A 61 -0.74 -6.86 1.60
CA LEU A 61 0.29 -6.93 0.58
C LEU A 61 0.07 -5.89 -0.53
N VAL A 62 -1.16 -5.73 -1.01
CA VAL A 62 -1.52 -4.73 -2.02
C VAL A 62 -1.38 -3.30 -1.49
N THR A 63 -1.96 -3.04 -0.31
CA THR A 63 -2.12 -1.68 0.20
C THR A 63 -0.82 -1.17 0.79
N ILE A 64 -0.02 -2.03 1.42
CA ILE A 64 1.19 -1.62 2.13
C ILE A 64 2.44 -2.21 1.48
N GLY A 65 2.42 -3.51 1.19
CA GLY A 65 3.57 -4.21 0.61
C GLY A 65 4.05 -3.59 -0.69
N ILE A 66 3.15 -3.29 -1.63
CA ILE A 66 3.51 -2.71 -2.93
C ILE A 66 4.11 -1.31 -2.80
N PRO A 67 3.49 -0.33 -2.11
CA PRO A 67 4.12 0.99 -1.91
C PRO A 67 5.47 0.92 -1.20
N VAL A 68 5.60 0.07 -0.16
CA VAL A 68 6.86 -0.11 0.57
C VAL A 68 7.94 -0.71 -0.33
N LEU A 69 7.58 -1.71 -1.14
CA LEU A 69 8.49 -2.30 -2.12
C LEU A 69 8.92 -1.27 -3.15
N LEU A 70 7.96 -0.51 -3.72
CA LEU A 70 8.25 0.51 -4.73
C LEU A 70 9.17 1.61 -4.19
N TRP A 71 8.96 2.01 -2.94
CA TRP A 71 9.83 2.96 -2.26
C TRP A 71 11.22 2.37 -2.01
N LEU A 72 11.34 1.25 -1.32
CA LEU A 72 12.64 0.68 -0.95
C LEU A 72 13.47 0.24 -2.15
N ARG A 73 12.80 -0.24 -3.22
CA ARG A 73 13.47 -0.78 -4.39
C ARG A 73 13.81 0.26 -5.44
N TYR A 74 12.87 1.16 -5.74
CA TYR A 74 12.99 2.10 -6.85
C TYR A 74 13.12 3.56 -6.39
N GLU A 75 13.13 3.80 -5.08
CA GLU A 75 13.12 5.12 -4.45
C GLU A 75 11.93 6.00 -4.89
N ILE A 76 10.84 5.36 -5.37
CA ILE A 76 9.62 6.03 -5.81
C ILE A 76 8.76 6.31 -4.57
N ARG A 77 8.59 7.58 -4.22
CA ARG A 77 7.93 7.98 -2.97
C ARG A 77 6.44 8.26 -3.13
N SER A 78 5.97 8.53 -4.36
CA SER A 78 4.57 8.89 -4.61
C SER A 78 3.55 7.82 -4.17
N PRO A 79 3.77 6.50 -4.37
CA PRO A 79 2.88 5.47 -3.83
C PRO A 79 2.83 5.48 -2.31
N GLY A 80 3.97 5.73 -1.65
CA GLY A 80 4.04 5.83 -0.19
C GLY A 80 3.27 7.05 0.35
N ALA A 81 3.34 8.19 -0.33
CA ALA A 81 2.57 9.37 0.03
C ALA A 81 1.06 9.14 -0.11
N LEU A 82 0.62 8.48 -1.19
CA LEU A 82 -0.77 8.10 -1.38
C LEU A 82 -1.24 7.14 -0.28
N LEU A 83 -0.40 6.15 0.09
CA LEU A 83 -0.68 5.25 1.21
C LEU A 83 -0.91 6.01 2.52
N ILE A 84 -0.05 6.96 2.88
CA ILE A 84 -0.21 7.78 4.09
C ILE A 84 -1.53 8.55 4.02
N GLY A 85 -1.84 9.18 2.88
CA GLY A 85 -3.10 9.90 2.68
C GLY A 85 -4.32 9.00 2.86
N ILE A 86 -4.28 7.79 2.29
CA ILE A 86 -5.30 6.76 2.47
C ILE A 86 -5.47 6.41 3.95
N LEU A 87 -4.39 6.10 4.67
CA LEU A 87 -4.45 5.74 6.09
C LEU A 87 -5.01 6.87 6.97
N VAL A 88 -4.62 8.12 6.72
CA VAL A 88 -5.13 9.29 7.45
C VAL A 88 -6.60 9.52 7.15
N PHE A 89 -6.98 9.49 5.86
CA PHE A 89 -8.38 9.61 5.45
C PHE A 89 -9.26 8.54 6.11
N TRP A 90 -8.77 7.30 6.20
CA TRP A 90 -9.47 6.21 6.89
C TRP A 90 -9.55 6.42 8.40
N HIS A 91 -8.47 6.86 9.04
CA HIS A 91 -8.49 7.19 10.46
C HIS A 91 -9.59 8.21 10.78
N ILE A 92 -9.75 9.21 9.91
CA ILE A 92 -10.82 10.22 10.03
C ILE A 92 -12.19 9.58 9.82
N LEU A 93 -12.39 8.74 8.80
CA LEU A 93 -13.69 8.10 8.55
C LEU A 93 -14.14 7.16 9.68
N VAL A 94 -13.21 6.44 10.30
CA VAL A 94 -13.52 5.56 11.44
C VAL A 94 -13.86 6.37 12.69
N TYR A 95 -13.17 7.49 12.92
CA TYR A 95 -13.37 8.34 14.09
C TYR A 95 -14.56 9.30 13.96
N ILE A 96 -14.83 9.78 12.74
CA ILE A 96 -15.89 10.74 12.38
C ILE A 96 -16.67 10.17 11.19
N PRO A 97 -17.58 9.21 11.42
CA PRO A 97 -18.31 8.62 10.32
C PRO A 97 -19.25 9.66 9.70
N PRO A 98 -19.17 9.91 8.38
CA PRO A 98 -20.10 10.81 7.72
C PRO A 98 -21.49 10.15 7.73
N ILE A 99 -22.43 10.80 8.42
CA ILE A 99 -23.90 10.66 8.37
C ILE A 99 -24.42 9.31 7.83
N GLY A 100 -24.86 8.43 8.74
CA GLY A 100 -25.56 7.17 8.38
C GLY A 100 -25.09 5.92 9.11
N SER A 101 -23.99 5.96 9.87
CA SER A 101 -23.42 4.80 10.57
C SER A 101 -24.02 4.52 11.95
N GLY A 102 -25.15 5.14 12.30
CA GLY A 102 -25.79 5.00 13.61
C GLY A 102 -26.41 3.62 13.87
N GLN A 103 -26.37 2.71 12.89
CA GLN A 103 -26.88 1.35 12.99
C GLN A 103 -25.91 0.38 12.34
N GLY A 104 -24.94 -0.10 13.13
CA GLY A 104 -24.43 -1.49 13.21
C GLY A 104 -23.92 -2.27 11.98
N ASP A 105 -24.33 -1.99 10.75
CA ASP A 105 -24.38 -3.03 9.71
C ASP A 105 -23.60 -2.77 8.42
N SER A 106 -22.95 -1.60 8.27
CA SER A 106 -21.98 -1.42 7.18
C SER A 106 -20.56 -1.47 7.75
N PRO A 107 -19.82 -2.57 7.59
CA PRO A 107 -18.43 -2.64 8.03
C PRO A 107 -17.65 -1.61 7.21
N GLY A 108 -17.27 -0.47 7.80
CA GLY A 108 -16.39 0.51 7.14
C GLY A 108 -15.12 -0.15 6.60
N PHE A 109 -14.75 -1.29 7.20
CA PHE A 109 -13.73 -2.23 6.78
C PHE A 109 -13.94 -2.85 5.37
N LEU A 110 -15.17 -3.25 5.01
CA LEU A 110 -15.46 -3.78 3.67
C LEU A 110 -15.23 -2.74 2.57
N PHE A 111 -15.50 -1.47 2.85
CA PHE A 111 -15.23 -0.39 1.90
C PHE A 111 -13.73 -0.26 1.60
N VAL A 112 -12.85 -0.37 2.60
CA VAL A 112 -11.38 -0.33 2.40
C VAL A 112 -10.92 -1.38 1.39
N PHE A 113 -11.49 -2.59 1.47
CA PHE A 113 -11.08 -3.71 0.63
C PHE A 113 -11.67 -3.70 -0.76
N VAL A 114 -12.91 -3.26 -0.90
CA VAL A 114 -13.54 -3.04 -2.21
C VAL A 114 -12.68 -2.08 -3.05
N TRP A 115 -12.04 -1.11 -2.42
CA TRP A 115 -11.21 -0.11 -3.13
C TRP A 115 -9.74 -0.51 -3.31
N ALA A 116 -9.26 -1.60 -2.70
CA ALA A 116 -7.86 -2.01 -2.78
C ALA A 116 -7.33 -2.25 -4.23
N PRO A 117 -8.10 -2.83 -5.16
CA PRO A 117 -7.68 -2.92 -6.56
C PRO A 117 -7.44 -1.54 -7.21
N PHE A 118 -8.24 -0.53 -6.83
CA PHE A 118 -8.08 0.83 -7.34
C PHE A 118 -6.84 1.52 -6.76
N TYR A 119 -6.48 1.23 -5.51
CA TYR A 119 -5.21 1.70 -4.94
C TYR A 119 -4.01 1.14 -5.72
N LEU A 120 -4.06 -0.13 -6.11
CA LEU A 120 -3.00 -0.76 -6.91
C LEU A 120 -2.83 -0.06 -8.27
N VAL A 121 -3.94 0.28 -8.94
CA VAL A 121 -3.91 1.05 -10.19
C VAL A 121 -3.33 2.44 -9.95
N ALA A 122 -3.76 3.14 -8.89
CA ALA A 122 -3.24 4.47 -8.55
C ALA A 122 -1.74 4.45 -8.25
N TYR A 123 -1.27 3.47 -7.47
CA TYR A 123 0.16 3.26 -7.20
C TYR A 123 0.94 3.02 -8.49
N GLY A 124 0.42 2.19 -9.40
CA GLY A 124 1.04 1.92 -10.69
C GLY A 124 1.16 3.18 -11.55
N ILE A 125 0.10 3.97 -11.64
CA ILE A 125 0.09 5.23 -12.40
C ILE A 125 1.08 6.23 -11.79
N LEU A 126 1.06 6.43 -10.47
CA LEU A 126 1.98 7.34 -9.78
C LEU A 126 3.44 6.91 -9.96
N ALA A 127 3.72 5.62 -9.82
CA ALA A 127 5.06 5.09 -10.04
C ALA A 127 5.52 5.28 -11.49
N ALA A 128 4.66 5.03 -12.47
CA ALA A 128 4.96 5.24 -13.88
C ALA A 128 5.24 6.71 -14.20
N ILE A 129 4.43 7.63 -13.67
CA ILE A 129 4.61 9.08 -13.85
C ILE A 129 5.93 9.54 -13.21
N GLU A 130 6.18 9.17 -11.96
CA GLU A 130 7.40 9.56 -11.25
C GLU A 130 8.65 9.01 -11.96
N TYR A 131 8.59 7.76 -12.42
CA TYR A 131 9.66 7.14 -13.19
C TYR A 131 9.93 7.91 -14.49
N TRP A 132 8.89 8.27 -15.23
CA TRP A 132 9.01 9.03 -16.48
C TRP A 132 9.56 10.44 -16.27
N LEU A 133 9.10 11.14 -15.23
CA LEU A 133 9.61 12.47 -14.88
C LEU A 133 11.09 12.44 -14.47
N ARG A 134 11.53 11.40 -13.74
CA ARG A 134 12.94 11.20 -13.41
C ARG A 134 13.78 10.98 -14.67
N GLY A 135 13.31 10.17 -15.61
CA GLY A 135 14.00 9.94 -16.89
C GLY A 135 14.23 11.21 -17.69
N ARG A 136 13.26 12.13 -17.73
CA ARG A 136 13.38 13.43 -18.41
C ARG A 136 14.42 14.35 -17.80
N LYS A 137 14.56 14.37 -16.46
CA LYS A 137 15.57 15.20 -15.78
C LYS A 137 16.99 14.80 -16.20
N PHE A 138 17.27 13.50 -16.31
CA PHE A 138 18.57 13.02 -16.78
C PHE A 138 18.85 13.37 -18.25
N SER A 139 17.83 13.35 -19.12
CA SER A 139 17.99 13.76 -20.52
C SER A 139 18.27 15.25 -20.69
N GLN A 140 17.68 16.12 -19.86
CA GLN A 140 17.92 17.57 -19.93
C GLN A 140 19.32 17.96 -19.42
N THR A 141 19.84 17.28 -18.41
CA THR A 141 21.19 17.57 -17.88
C THR A 141 22.30 17.23 -18.89
N ASN A 142 22.12 16.20 -19.71
CA ASN A 142 23.11 15.81 -20.74
C ASN A 142 23.13 16.70 -22.00
N THR A 143 22.20 17.66 -22.13
CA THR A 143 22.12 18.57 -23.28
C THR A 143 22.65 19.97 -22.99
N ILE A 144 23.13 20.22 -21.77
CA ILE A 144 23.63 21.53 -21.31
C ILE A 144 25.17 21.53 -21.17
N ASP A 145 25.82 20.37 -21.35
CA ASP A 145 27.27 20.24 -21.50
C ASP A 145 27.66 20.10 -22.99
#